data_AF-A0A8T2WCZ6-F1
#
_entry.id   AF-A0A8T2WCZ6-F1
#
_cell.length_a   1.000
_cell.length_b   1.000
_cell.length_c   1.000
_cell.angle_alpha   90.00
_cell.angle_beta   90.00
_cell.angle_gamma   90.00
#
_symmetry.space_group_name_H-M   'P 1'
#
loop_
_entity.id
_entity.type
_entity.pdbx_description
1 polymer ?
#
loop_
_entity_poly.entity_id
_entity_poly.type
_entity_poly.pdbx_seq_one_letter_code
_entity_poly.pdbx_strand_id
1 'polypeptide(L)'
;MSSQTAVALKGRNRPTRQAAAQHRYADMKVETNGYVFEEQPYVNGDADPTARVDLTKLKVQALRKYTKVYELQGIHPQSSKEELTSAVSRHWNQSNVTEEGVLQNLRRLQAR
;
A
#
# COMPACT_ATOMS: atom_id res chain seq x y z
N MET A 1 -77.34 -7.26 -2.37
CA MET A 1 -76.60 -6.80 -3.56
C MET A 1 -75.31 -6.15 -3.06
N SER A 2 -74.23 -6.93 -2.93
CA SER A 2 -73.17 -7.15 -3.95
C SER A 2 -72.32 -5.89 -4.16
N SER A 3 -71.13 -5.79 -3.54
CA SER A 3 -69.78 -6.01 -4.16
C SER A 3 -69.34 -4.81 -5.02
N GLN A 4 -68.13 -4.25 -5.02
CA GLN A 4 -66.79 -4.72 -4.65
C GLN A 4 -65.79 -3.52 -4.71
N THR A 5 -64.71 -3.58 -3.91
CA THR A 5 -63.30 -3.13 -4.10
C THR A 5 -62.90 -1.89 -4.93
N ALA A 6 -61.97 -1.08 -4.39
CA ALA A 6 -60.58 -1.01 -4.88
C ALA A 6 -59.66 -0.12 -4.00
N VAL A 7 -58.44 -0.62 -3.75
CA VAL A 7 -57.37 -0.04 -2.93
C VAL A 7 -56.50 0.89 -3.78
N ALA A 8 -56.25 2.12 -3.32
CA ALA A 8 -55.36 3.07 -3.98
C ALA A 8 -53.90 2.90 -3.51
N LEU A 9 -53.07 2.23 -4.32
CA LEU A 9 -51.61 2.17 -4.18
C LEU A 9 -50.99 3.50 -4.66
N LYS A 10 -50.38 4.26 -3.75
CA LYS A 10 -49.64 5.50 -4.05
C LYS A 10 -48.16 5.31 -3.73
N GLY A 11 -47.31 5.48 -4.75
CA GLY A 11 -45.86 5.64 -4.60
C GLY A 11 -45.00 4.54 -5.22
N ARG A 12 -44.84 4.56 -6.54
CA ARG A 12 -43.84 3.77 -7.27
C ARG A 12 -42.43 4.27 -6.92
N ASN A 13 -41.68 3.49 -6.15
CA ASN A 13 -40.22 3.58 -6.10
C ASN A 13 -39.68 3.23 -7.50
N ARG A 14 -39.09 4.22 -8.19
CA ARG A 14 -38.29 4.00 -9.40
C ARG A 14 -36.84 3.73 -8.98
N PRO A 15 -36.35 2.49 -9.03
CA PRO A 15 -34.92 2.28 -9.19
C PRO A 15 -34.55 2.66 -10.63
N THR A 16 -33.75 3.72 -10.75
CA THR A 16 -33.12 4.13 -12.01
C THR A 16 -32.26 2.98 -12.50
N ARG A 17 -32.59 2.50 -13.70
CA ARG A 17 -31.82 1.52 -14.49
C ARG A 17 -30.47 2.13 -14.84
N GLN A 18 -29.40 1.77 -14.13
CA GLN A 18 -28.05 1.89 -14.68
C GLN A 18 -27.71 0.59 -15.37
N ALA A 19 -27.36 0.72 -16.64
CA ALA A 19 -27.12 -0.37 -17.56
C ALA A 19 -25.97 -1.23 -17.06
N ALA A 20 -26.21 -2.54 -16.97
CA ALA A 20 -25.15 -3.52 -17.00
C ALA A 20 -24.50 -3.45 -18.39
N ALA A 21 -23.48 -2.61 -18.54
CA ALA A 21 -22.51 -2.76 -19.60
C ALA A 21 -21.64 -3.98 -19.25
N GLN A 22 -22.21 -5.16 -19.51
CA GLN A 22 -21.49 -6.42 -19.41
C GLN A 22 -20.32 -6.35 -20.39
N HIS A 23 -19.13 -6.35 -19.79
CA HIS A 23 -17.82 -6.47 -20.40
C HIS A 23 -17.83 -7.37 -21.64
N ARG A 24 -17.86 -6.76 -22.82
CA ARG A 24 -17.44 -7.40 -24.07
C ARG A 24 -15.95 -7.23 -24.23
N TYR A 25 -15.19 -8.04 -23.51
CA TYR A 25 -13.83 -8.43 -23.88
C TYR A 25 -13.65 -9.90 -23.51
N ALA A 26 -14.48 -10.73 -24.15
CA ALA A 26 -14.16 -12.13 -24.29
C ALA A 26 -13.11 -12.23 -25.41
N ASP A 27 -12.04 -12.95 -25.09
CA ASP A 27 -11.09 -13.53 -26.04
C ASP A 27 -9.99 -12.60 -26.59
N MET A 28 -8.93 -12.45 -25.79
CA MET A 28 -7.57 -12.35 -26.33
C MET A 28 -6.68 -13.36 -25.61
N LYS A 29 -6.82 -14.65 -25.95
CA LYS A 29 -5.74 -15.62 -25.72
C LYS A 29 -4.59 -15.31 -26.67
N VAL A 30 -3.65 -14.49 -26.21
CA VAL A 30 -2.35 -14.38 -26.88
C VAL A 30 -1.47 -15.49 -26.32
N GLU A 31 -1.41 -16.61 -27.02
CA GLU A 31 -0.44 -17.69 -26.74
C GLU A 31 0.98 -17.16 -27.00
N THR A 32 1.60 -16.61 -25.96
CA THR A 32 3.01 -16.18 -25.98
C THR A 32 3.81 -17.08 -25.04
N ASN A 33 4.60 -17.99 -25.64
CA ASN A 33 5.79 -18.63 -25.07
C ASN A 33 5.72 -19.15 -23.63
N GLY A 34 4.73 -20.00 -23.32
CA GLY A 34 4.82 -20.94 -22.19
C GLY A 34 4.93 -20.34 -20.78
N TYR A 35 4.74 -19.03 -20.64
CA TYR A 35 4.63 -18.38 -19.34
C TYR A 35 3.15 -18.39 -18.94
N VAL A 36 2.79 -19.28 -18.03
CA VAL A 36 1.49 -19.23 -17.37
C VAL A 36 1.53 -18.02 -16.45
N PHE A 37 0.97 -16.91 -16.92
CA PHE A 37 0.70 -15.77 -16.07
C PHE A 37 -0.52 -16.15 -15.21
N GLU A 38 -0.27 -16.68 -14.02
CA GLU A 38 -1.31 -16.72 -12.99
C GLU A 38 -1.60 -15.25 -12.62
N GLU A 39 -2.61 -14.67 -13.26
CA GLU A 39 -3.31 -13.51 -12.70
C GLU A 39 -3.85 -13.95 -11.35
N GLN A 40 -3.03 -13.78 -10.31
CA GLN A 40 -3.54 -13.74 -8.96
C GLN A 40 -4.67 -12.69 -8.97
N PRO A 41 -5.92 -13.07 -8.65
CA PRO A 41 -6.98 -12.09 -8.56
C PRO A 41 -6.48 -11.05 -7.58
N TYR A 42 -6.42 -9.79 -8.02
CA TYR A 42 -6.25 -8.65 -7.14
C TYR A 42 -7.39 -8.75 -6.12
N VAL A 43 -7.09 -9.37 -4.98
CA VAL A 43 -8.02 -9.46 -3.86
C VAL A 43 -8.21 -8.03 -3.43
N ASN A 44 -9.38 -7.49 -3.79
CA ASN A 44 -9.98 -6.25 -3.30
C ASN A 44 -9.05 -5.40 -2.43
N GLY A 45 -8.47 -4.35 -3.02
CA GLY A 45 -8.49 -3.00 -2.44
C GLY A 45 -7.89 -2.72 -1.06
N ASP A 46 -7.32 -3.70 -0.35
CA ASP A 46 -6.67 -3.52 0.95
C ASP A 46 -5.15 -3.69 0.80
N ALA A 47 -4.57 -3.02 -0.20
CA ALA A 47 -3.16 -2.66 -0.09
C ALA A 47 -3.06 -1.60 1.04
N ASP A 48 -2.92 -2.14 2.25
CA ASP A 48 -2.67 -1.54 3.56
C ASP A 48 -2.04 -0.14 3.45
N PRO A 49 -2.59 0.90 4.11
CA PRO A 49 -2.11 2.26 3.96
C PRO A 49 -0.64 2.28 4.39
N THR A 50 0.25 2.69 3.48
CA THR A 50 1.71 2.75 3.68
C THR A 50 2.36 1.40 3.99
N ALA A 51 3.02 0.80 3.00
CA ALA A 51 4.08 -0.19 3.24
C ALA A 51 5.23 0.47 4.02
N ARG A 52 5.02 0.68 5.32
CA ARG A 52 6.04 1.22 6.23
C ARG A 52 7.13 0.19 6.36
N VAL A 53 8.37 0.63 6.17
CA VAL A 53 9.54 -0.24 6.28
C VAL A 53 9.58 -0.86 7.67
N ASP A 54 9.59 -2.19 7.72
CA ASP A 54 9.73 -2.92 8.98
C ASP A 54 11.19 -2.93 9.44
N LEU A 55 11.51 -2.04 10.38
CA LEU A 55 12.84 -1.88 10.94
C LEU A 55 13.28 -3.09 11.80
N THR A 56 12.36 -3.94 12.25
CA THR A 56 12.69 -5.11 13.08
C THR A 56 13.44 -6.19 12.28
N LYS A 57 13.24 -6.21 10.96
CA LYS A 57 13.91 -7.11 10.02
C LYS A 57 15.36 -6.72 9.76
N LEU A 58 15.78 -5.52 10.14
CA LEU A 58 17.17 -5.09 9.96
C LEU A 58 18.12 -5.79 10.94
N LYS A 59 19.34 -6.07 10.45
CA LYS A 59 20.43 -6.59 11.30
C LYS A 59 20.88 -5.51 12.29
N VAL A 60 21.30 -5.94 13.48
CA VAL A 60 21.83 -5.04 14.54
C VAL A 60 22.94 -4.13 14.00
N GLN A 61 23.83 -4.67 13.15
CA GLN A 61 24.91 -3.88 12.53
C GLN A 61 24.38 -2.74 11.65
N ALA A 62 23.29 -2.96 10.91
CA ALA A 62 22.68 -1.92 10.08
C ALA A 62 22.05 -0.83 10.96
N LEU A 63 21.35 -1.21 12.04
CA LEU A 63 20.80 -0.27 13.01
C LEU A 63 21.90 0.57 13.68
N ARG A 64 23.01 -0.06 14.09
CA ARG A 64 24.19 0.65 14.65
C ARG A 64 24.86 1.58 13.63
N LYS A 65 24.92 1.17 12.37
CA LYS A 65 25.43 2.05 11.30
C LYS A 65 24.56 3.28 11.16
N TYR A 66 23.23 3.11 11.17
CA TYR A 66 22.29 4.23 11.14
C TYR A 66 22.49 5.18 12.31
N THR A 67 22.52 4.66 13.56
CA THR A 67 22.70 5.50 14.75
C THR A 67 24.01 6.27 14.74
N LYS A 68 25.08 5.69 14.14
CA LYS A 68 26.37 6.36 13.98
C LYS A 68 26.34 7.45 12.90
N VAL A 69 25.70 7.19 11.76
CA VAL A 69 25.63 8.14 10.63
C VAL A 69 24.80 9.37 10.98
N TYR A 70 23.71 9.19 11.73
CA TYR A 70 22.80 10.27 12.14
C TYR A 70 23.03 10.75 13.58
N GLU A 71 24.13 10.31 14.22
CA GLU A 71 24.55 10.75 15.56
C GLU A 71 23.41 10.73 16.60
N LEU A 72 22.65 9.62 16.66
CA LEU A 72 21.52 9.47 17.57
C LEU A 72 21.99 9.51 19.03
N GLN A 73 21.46 10.47 19.79
CA GLN A 73 21.79 10.69 21.20
C GLN A 73 21.26 9.58 22.09
N GLY A 74 22.00 9.23 23.15
CA GLY A 74 21.56 8.28 24.17
C GLY A 74 21.65 6.80 23.78
N ILE A 75 22.29 6.46 22.65
CA ILE A 75 22.52 5.07 22.24
C ILE A 75 23.87 4.60 22.76
N HIS A 76 23.85 3.57 23.61
CA HIS A 76 25.07 2.98 24.16
C HIS A 76 25.64 1.90 23.21
N PRO A 77 26.97 1.66 23.19
CA PRO A 77 27.56 0.56 22.42
C PRO A 77 27.01 -0.82 22.76
N GLN A 78 26.51 -1.02 23.99
CA GLN A 78 25.87 -2.27 24.43
C GLN A 78 24.34 -2.25 24.34
N SER A 79 23.73 -1.21 23.74
CA SER A 79 22.27 -1.14 23.58
C SER A 79 21.71 -2.35 22.86
N SER A 80 20.52 -2.77 23.28
CA SER A 80 19.83 -3.94 22.75
C SER A 80 19.29 -3.67 21.34
N LYS A 81 18.93 -4.74 20.60
CA LYS A 81 18.32 -4.60 19.28
C LYS A 81 17.02 -3.79 19.34
N GLU A 82 16.24 -3.97 20.40
CA GLU A 82 14.95 -3.29 20.61
C GLU A 82 15.15 -1.79 20.85
N GLU A 83 16.10 -1.42 21.71
CA GLU A 83 16.47 -0.02 21.95
C GLU A 83 16.93 0.68 20.68
N LEU A 84 17.81 0.02 19.91
CA LEU A 84 18.28 0.53 18.62
C LEU A 84 17.11 0.71 17.64
N THR A 85 16.22 -0.27 17.56
CA THR A 85 15.06 -0.20 16.64
C THR A 85 14.10 0.93 17.04
N SER A 86 13.84 1.10 18.35
CA SER A 86 12.99 2.18 18.85
C SER A 86 13.57 3.56 18.52
N ALA A 87 14.87 3.75 18.78
CA ALA A 87 15.54 5.02 18.51
C ALA A 87 15.59 5.35 17.01
N VAL A 88 15.94 4.37 16.18
CA VAL A 88 15.94 4.51 14.71
C VAL A 88 14.53 4.82 14.22
N SER A 89 13.50 4.14 14.73
CA SER A 89 12.10 4.39 14.34
C SER A 89 11.66 5.81 14.67
N ARG A 90 11.95 6.31 15.88
CA ARG A 90 11.61 7.69 16.27
C ARG A 90 12.25 8.71 15.34
N HIS A 91 13.54 8.57 15.08
CA HIS A 91 14.26 9.49 14.19
C HIS A 91 13.80 9.38 12.74
N TRP A 92 13.59 8.15 12.24
CA TRP A 92 13.11 7.90 10.88
C TRP A 92 11.78 8.60 10.60
N ASN A 93 10.85 8.53 11.54
CA ASN A 93 9.53 9.16 11.42
C ASN A 93 9.59 10.70 11.52
N GLN A 94 10.65 11.26 12.12
CA GLN A 94 10.86 12.71 12.24
C GLN A 94 11.74 13.27 11.13
N SER A 95 12.41 12.39 10.36
CA SER A 95 13.34 12.80 9.33
C SER A 95 12.60 13.39 8.14
N ASN A 96 12.77 14.68 7.90
CA ASN A 96 12.25 15.34 6.71
C ASN A 96 13.17 15.06 5.53
N VAL A 97 12.64 14.34 4.53
CA VAL A 97 13.37 14.02 3.31
C VAL A 97 12.71 14.77 2.15
N THR A 98 13.49 15.55 1.42
CA THR A 98 13.02 16.23 0.21
C THR A 98 13.27 15.37 -1.02
N GLU A 99 12.29 15.31 -1.92
CA GLU A 99 12.40 14.55 -3.17
C GLU A 99 13.63 14.96 -3.98
N GLU A 100 13.85 16.28 -4.14
CA GLU A 100 14.99 16.81 -4.87
C GLU A 100 16.33 16.30 -4.30
N GLY A 101 16.48 16.32 -2.97
CA GLY A 101 17.69 15.84 -2.30
C GLY A 101 17.92 14.35 -2.54
N VAL A 102 16.86 13.54 -2.51
CA VAL A 102 16.95 12.10 -2.80
C VAL A 102 17.37 11.85 -4.25
N LEU A 103 16.74 12.52 -5.21
CA LEU A 103 17.02 12.33 -6.63
C LEU A 103 18.43 12.79 -7.02
N GLN A 104 18.92 13.89 -6.43
CA GLN A 104 20.30 14.33 -6.63
C GLN A 104 21.30 13.31 -6.08
N ASN A 105 21.05 12.76 -4.89
CA ASN A 105 21.93 11.75 -4.29
C ASN A 105 21.94 10.43 -5.08
N LEU A 106 20.78 9.97 -5.57
CA LEU A 106 20.69 8.77 -6.40
C LEU A 106 21.45 8.93 -7.72
N ARG A 107 21.30 10.07 -8.41
CA ARG A 107 22.05 10.33 -9.66
C ARG A 107 23.56 10.34 -9.45
N ARG A 108 24.05 10.90 -8.33
CA ARG A 108 25.48 10.88 -7.99
C ARG A 108 26.03 9.46 -7.78
N LEU A 109 25.21 8.53 -7.28
CA LEU A 109 25.60 7.13 -7.09
C LEU A 109 25.66 6.36 -8.41
N GLN A 110 24.81 6.69 -9.38
CA GLN A 110 24.79 6.05 -10.70
C GLN A 110 25.94 6.48 -11.62
N ALA A 111 26.52 7.67 -11.36
CA ALA A 111 27.64 8.20 -12.13
C ALA A 111 29.01 7.66 -11.70
N ARG A 112 29.05 6.73 -10.73
CA ARG A 112 30.25 6.06 -10.24
C ARG A 112 30.31 4.64 -10.75
#